data_AF-W4PDU5-F1
#
_entry.id   AF-W4PDU5-F1
#
_cell.length_a   1.000
_cell.length_b   1.000
_cell.length_c   1.000
_cell.angle_alpha   90.00
_cell.angle_beta   90.00
_cell.angle_gamma   90.00
#
_symmetry.space_group_name_H-M   'P 1'
#
loop_
_entity.id
_entity.type
_entity.pdbx_description
1 polymer ?
#
loop_
_entity_poly.entity_id
_entity_poly.type
_entity_poly.pdbx_seq_one_letter_code
_entity_poly.pdbx_strand_id
1 'polypeptide(L)'
;MSDKKKRYILPEEEIPHYWYNIQADMVNKPMPPLHPTTKQPLKAEDMYPIFAEELCRQELNQTDAWIEIPEEVREMYKYYRSTPLVRAYGLEKALGTPAHIYFKNESVSPIGSHKLNSALAQAYYCKQEGVTNITTETGAGQWGAALSYAAKVFGLEAAVYQVKISYEQKPYRRSIMQTFGAQVTPSPSMSTRAGKNILTAHPIIRGHWEQLSRKPSNWHVSLPIANTHWDRYSATLPCIKQ
;
A
#
# COMPACT_ATOMS: atom_id res chain seq x y z
N MET A 1 -9.46 -40.67 8.01
CA MET A 1 -9.36 -39.19 8.13
C MET A 1 -10.04 -38.59 6.92
N SER A 2 -10.91 -37.59 7.09
CA SER A 2 -11.59 -36.94 5.97
C SER A 2 -10.57 -36.31 5.02
N ASP A 3 -10.69 -36.59 3.71
CA ASP A 3 -9.80 -36.11 2.63
C ASP A 3 -10.00 -34.61 2.29
N LYS A 4 -10.29 -33.79 3.31
CA LYS A 4 -10.70 -32.38 3.16
C LYS A 4 -9.46 -31.48 3.10
N LYS A 5 -9.15 -30.96 1.90
CA LYS A 5 -8.10 -29.95 1.70
C LYS A 5 -8.52 -28.60 2.26
N LYS A 6 -7.90 -28.19 3.39
CA LYS A 6 -8.20 -26.91 4.06
C LYS A 6 -7.50 -25.71 3.44
N ARG A 7 -6.28 -25.88 2.94
CA ARG A 7 -5.43 -24.79 2.42
C ARG A 7 -5.04 -25.10 0.97
N TYR A 8 -5.15 -24.08 0.13
CA TYR A 8 -4.74 -24.11 -1.26
C TYR A 8 -3.62 -23.08 -1.42
N ILE A 9 -2.43 -23.57 -1.78
CA ILE A 9 -1.23 -22.77 -1.97
C ILE A 9 -0.84 -22.96 -3.43
N LEU A 10 -0.59 -21.85 -4.14
CA LEU A 10 -0.06 -21.89 -5.50
C LEU A 10 1.47 -21.95 -5.41
N PRO A 11 2.12 -22.72 -6.30
CA PRO A 11 3.56 -22.76 -6.35
C PRO A 11 4.13 -21.42 -6.88
N GLU A 12 5.43 -21.19 -6.70
CA GLU A 12 6.05 -19.89 -6.98
C GLU A 12 6.04 -19.53 -8.48
N GLU A 13 6.11 -20.53 -9.35
CA GLU A 13 6.00 -20.39 -10.80
C GLU A 13 4.62 -19.85 -11.24
N GLU A 14 3.59 -20.04 -10.42
CA GLU A 14 2.23 -19.53 -10.66
C GLU A 14 2.00 -18.12 -10.06
N ILE A 15 3.02 -17.47 -9.51
CA ILE A 15 2.92 -16.06 -9.16
C ILE A 15 2.66 -15.26 -10.44
N PRO A 16 1.58 -14.45 -10.50
CA PRO A 16 1.24 -13.69 -11.71
C PRO A 16 2.40 -12.83 -12.21
N HIS A 17 2.43 -12.61 -13.52
CA HIS A 17 3.38 -11.71 -14.20
C HIS A 17 2.82 -10.31 -14.43
N TYR A 18 1.51 -10.14 -14.26
CA TYR A 18 0.81 -8.89 -14.53
C TYR A 18 -0.08 -8.53 -13.36
N TRP A 19 -0.13 -7.24 -13.05
CA TRP A 19 -1.21 -6.64 -12.30
C TRP A 19 -2.37 -6.31 -13.23
N TYR A 20 -3.58 -6.35 -12.69
CA TYR A 20 -4.80 -6.08 -13.44
C TYR A 20 -5.38 -4.72 -13.09
N ASN A 21 -5.64 -3.91 -14.12
CA ASN A 21 -6.21 -2.58 -14.02
C ASN A 21 -7.69 -2.61 -14.42
N ILE A 22 -8.58 -2.60 -13.42
CA ILE A 22 -10.02 -2.60 -13.67
C ILE A 22 -10.51 -1.37 -14.43
N GLN A 23 -9.83 -0.22 -14.33
CA GLN A 23 -10.28 1.01 -15.01
C GLN A 23 -10.33 0.82 -16.52
N ALA A 24 -9.49 -0.05 -17.10
CA ALA A 24 -9.50 -0.41 -18.51
C ALA A 24 -10.85 -1.00 -18.97
N ASP A 25 -11.47 -1.84 -18.14
CA ASP A 25 -12.69 -2.57 -18.47
C ASP A 25 -13.97 -1.91 -17.90
N MET A 26 -13.84 -0.81 -17.16
CA MET A 26 -15.00 -0.07 -16.67
C MET A 26 -15.79 0.56 -17.82
N VAL A 27 -17.07 0.19 -17.94
CA VAL A 27 -18.02 0.78 -18.90
C VAL A 27 -18.14 2.29 -18.69
N ASN A 28 -18.33 2.70 -17.43
CA ASN A 28 -18.34 4.10 -17.03
C ASN A 28 -17.01 4.42 -16.35
N LYS A 29 -16.14 5.15 -17.04
CA LYS A 29 -14.83 5.54 -16.51
C LYS A 29 -15.01 6.50 -15.32
N PRO A 30 -14.17 6.39 -14.28
CA PRO A 30 -14.21 7.34 -13.18
C PRO A 30 -13.86 8.74 -13.70
N MET A 31 -14.50 9.76 -13.14
CA MET A 31 -14.16 11.15 -13.44
C MET A 31 -12.70 11.40 -13.08
N PRO A 32 -11.96 12.15 -13.91
CA PRO A 32 -10.56 12.44 -13.61
C PRO A 32 -10.45 13.23 -12.30
N PRO A 33 -9.42 12.99 -11.48
CA PRO A 33 -9.14 13.85 -10.34
C PRO A 33 -8.92 15.28 -10.83
N LEU A 34 -9.33 16.26 -10.02
CA LEU A 34 -9.18 17.67 -10.37
C LEU A 34 -7.98 18.26 -9.67
N HIS A 35 -7.20 19.06 -10.41
CA HIS A 35 -6.13 19.85 -9.83
C HIS A 35 -6.69 20.82 -8.77
N PRO A 36 -6.11 20.87 -7.55
CA PRO A 36 -6.71 21.58 -6.42
C PRO A 36 -6.88 23.10 -6.66
N THR A 37 -5.93 23.72 -7.37
CA THR A 37 -5.95 25.14 -7.74
C THR A 37 -6.78 25.43 -8.99
N THR A 38 -6.44 24.84 -10.15
CA THR A 38 -7.07 25.17 -11.44
C THR A 38 -8.46 24.57 -11.62
N LYS A 39 -8.82 23.55 -10.82
CA LYS A 39 -10.06 22.76 -10.96
C LYS A 39 -10.23 22.06 -12.32
N GLN A 40 -9.16 21.97 -13.11
CA GLN A 40 -9.12 21.22 -14.36
C GLN A 40 -8.72 19.76 -14.09
N PRO A 41 -8.99 18.84 -15.03
CA PRO A 41 -8.48 17.47 -14.94
C PRO A 41 -6.97 17.44 -14.72
N LEU A 42 -6.54 16.69 -13.71
CA LEU A 42 -5.15 16.50 -13.32
C LEU A 42 -4.40 15.77 -14.44
N LYS A 43 -3.19 16.23 -14.75
CA LYS A 43 -2.25 15.51 -15.62
C LYS A 43 -1.20 14.81 -14.78
N ALA A 44 -0.53 13.82 -15.36
CA ALA A 44 0.53 13.07 -14.66
C ALA A 44 1.64 14.03 -14.18
N GLU A 45 1.98 15.03 -15.00
CA GLU A 45 3.03 16.00 -14.72
C GLU A 45 2.73 16.87 -13.49
N ASP A 46 1.44 17.08 -13.17
CA ASP A 46 1.03 17.80 -11.96
C ASP A 46 1.37 17.02 -10.67
N MET A 47 1.63 15.71 -10.79
CA MET A 47 1.90 14.79 -9.69
C MET A 47 3.40 14.51 -9.47
N TYR A 48 4.24 14.70 -10.50
CA TYR A 48 5.69 14.42 -10.46
C TYR A 48 6.46 15.13 -9.33
N PRO A 49 6.09 16.34 -8.87
CA PRO A 49 6.78 16.96 -7.74
C PRO A 49 6.65 16.17 -6.42
N ILE A 50 5.73 15.20 -6.36
CA ILE A 50 5.38 14.48 -5.15
C ILE A 50 5.62 12.98 -5.31
N PHE A 51 5.33 12.42 -6.49
CA PHE A 51 5.29 10.98 -6.74
C PHE A 51 6.21 10.61 -7.89
N ALA A 52 6.67 9.35 -7.89
CA ALA A 52 7.44 8.80 -9.00
C ALA A 52 6.63 8.88 -10.30
N GLU A 53 7.27 9.22 -11.41
CA GLU A 53 6.65 9.43 -12.72
C GLU A 53 5.85 8.20 -13.15
N GLU A 54 6.42 7.00 -13.00
CA GLU A 54 5.75 5.76 -13.41
C GLU A 54 4.50 5.47 -12.57
N LEU A 55 4.51 5.84 -11.28
CA LEU A 55 3.32 5.71 -10.43
C LEU A 55 2.21 6.67 -10.87
N CYS A 56 2.56 7.89 -11.27
CA CYS A 56 1.60 8.86 -11.79
C CYS A 56 0.98 8.40 -13.11
N ARG A 57 1.81 7.84 -14.00
CA ARG A 57 1.36 7.27 -15.27
C ARG A 57 0.39 6.11 -15.05
N GLN A 58 0.71 5.21 -14.11
CA GLN A 58 -0.14 4.06 -13.76
C GLN A 58 -1.46 4.49 -13.11
N GLU A 59 -1.46 5.50 -12.24
CA GLU A 59 -2.68 6.02 -11.59
C GLU A 59 -3.68 6.61 -12.60
N LEU A 60 -3.19 7.26 -13.66
CA LEU A 60 -4.03 7.85 -14.72
C LEU A 60 -4.28 6.90 -15.90
N ASN A 61 -3.78 5.66 -15.83
CA ASN A 61 -3.98 4.67 -16.88
C ASN A 61 -5.40 4.10 -16.83
N GLN A 62 -6.20 4.41 -17.86
CA GLN A 62 -7.57 3.90 -18.01
C GLN A 62 -7.75 3.00 -19.25
N THR A 63 -6.65 2.60 -19.89
CA THR A 63 -6.65 1.90 -21.18
C THR A 63 -6.05 0.51 -21.10
N ASP A 64 -4.92 0.36 -20.41
CA ASP A 64 -4.21 -0.93 -20.36
C ASP A 64 -4.76 -1.79 -19.23
N ALA A 65 -5.35 -2.94 -19.56
CA ALA A 65 -5.91 -3.87 -18.59
C ALA A 65 -4.83 -4.64 -17.82
N TRP A 66 -3.68 -4.88 -18.43
CA TRP A 66 -2.58 -5.66 -17.86
C TRP A 66 -1.32 -4.82 -17.81
N ILE A 67 -0.76 -4.69 -16.60
CA ILE A 67 0.48 -3.96 -16.35
C ILE A 67 1.50 -4.98 -15.88
N GLU A 68 2.60 -5.13 -16.60
CA GLU A 68 3.66 -6.07 -16.26
C GLU A 68 4.27 -5.76 -14.89
N ILE A 69 4.51 -6.79 -14.10
CA ILE A 69 5.16 -6.69 -12.80
C ILE A 69 6.67 -6.69 -13.06
N PRO A 70 7.42 -5.64 -12.67
CA PRO A 70 8.87 -5.64 -12.78
C PRO A 70 9.47 -6.86 -12.07
N GLU A 71 10.45 -7.51 -12.69
CA GLU A 71 10.97 -8.79 -12.20
C GLU A 71 11.54 -8.65 -10.79
N GLU A 72 12.21 -7.56 -10.45
CA GLU A 72 12.71 -7.30 -9.10
C GLU A 72 11.58 -7.23 -8.06
N VAL A 73 10.41 -6.69 -8.42
CA VAL A 73 9.24 -6.68 -7.54
C VAL A 73 8.65 -8.09 -7.42
N ARG A 74 8.61 -8.83 -8.53
CA ARG A 74 8.09 -10.21 -8.59
C ARG A 74 8.97 -11.19 -7.80
N GLU A 75 10.30 -11.05 -7.85
CA GLU A 75 11.23 -11.79 -7.00
C GLU A 75 10.95 -11.52 -5.51
N MET A 76 10.68 -10.26 -5.15
CA MET A 76 10.32 -9.94 -3.78
C MET A 76 8.97 -10.54 -3.34
N TYR A 77 8.04 -10.75 -4.27
CA TYR A 77 6.80 -11.47 -3.97
C TYR A 77 7.06 -12.93 -3.57
N LYS A 78 8.02 -13.63 -4.17
CA LYS A 78 8.30 -15.05 -3.84
C LYS A 78 8.56 -15.31 -2.35
N TYR A 79 9.10 -14.33 -1.62
CA TYR A 79 9.37 -14.48 -0.19
C TYR A 79 8.13 -14.63 0.69
N TYR A 80 6.94 -14.25 0.22
CA TYR A 80 5.71 -14.31 1.01
C TYR A 80 4.43 -14.62 0.22
N ARG A 81 4.50 -14.61 -1.11
CA ARG A 81 3.46 -15.03 -2.04
C ARG A 81 3.86 -16.43 -2.57
N SER A 82 2.91 -17.30 -2.92
CA SER A 82 1.46 -17.08 -2.91
C SER A 82 0.86 -17.25 -1.50
N THR A 83 0.02 -16.30 -1.09
CA THR A 83 -0.69 -16.41 0.20
C THR A 83 -1.76 -17.51 0.12
N PRO A 84 -2.01 -18.28 1.19
CA PRO A 84 -2.92 -19.42 1.10
C PRO A 84 -4.38 -18.97 0.95
N LEU A 85 -5.13 -19.62 0.05
CA LEU A 85 -6.59 -19.60 0.07
C LEU A 85 -7.05 -20.66 1.07
N VAL A 86 -7.82 -20.28 2.08
CA VAL A 86 -8.18 -21.16 3.19
C VAL A 86 -9.69 -21.35 3.25
N ARG A 87 -10.14 -22.60 3.31
CA ARG A 87 -11.54 -22.93 3.53
C ARG A 87 -11.91 -22.89 5.01
N ALA A 88 -12.96 -22.17 5.35
CA ALA A 88 -13.38 -21.86 6.70
C ALA A 88 -14.42 -22.86 7.25
N TYR A 89 -14.10 -24.16 7.29
CA TYR A 89 -15.03 -25.20 7.75
C TYR A 89 -15.71 -24.94 9.10
N GLY A 90 -14.98 -24.33 10.05
CA GLY A 90 -15.53 -23.99 11.36
C GLY A 90 -16.61 -22.90 11.27
N LEU A 91 -16.41 -21.91 10.39
CA LEU A 91 -17.38 -20.86 10.13
C LEU A 91 -18.57 -21.39 9.35
N GLU A 92 -18.34 -22.24 8.34
CA GLU A 92 -19.41 -22.94 7.62
C GLU A 92 -20.31 -23.71 8.60
N LYS A 93 -19.72 -24.48 9.51
CA LYS A 93 -20.44 -25.25 10.54
C LYS A 93 -21.20 -24.34 11.52
N ALA A 94 -20.57 -23.25 11.99
CA ALA A 94 -21.19 -22.32 12.93
C ALA A 94 -22.41 -21.60 12.33
N LEU A 95 -22.38 -21.33 11.02
CA LEU A 95 -23.48 -20.69 10.30
C LEU A 95 -24.53 -21.68 9.79
N GLY A 96 -24.26 -22.99 9.82
CA GLY A 96 -25.14 -24.01 9.24
C GLY A 96 -25.37 -23.84 7.73
N THR A 97 -24.44 -23.17 7.04
CA THR A 97 -24.62 -22.82 5.62
C THR A 97 -24.13 -23.94 4.69
N PRO A 98 -24.84 -24.20 3.57
CA PRO A 98 -24.33 -25.07 2.52
C PRO A 98 -23.24 -24.38 1.67
N ALA A 99 -23.09 -23.06 1.77
CA ALA A 99 -22.11 -22.30 1.02
C ALA A 99 -20.68 -22.63 1.49
N HIS A 100 -19.76 -22.72 0.53
CA HIS A 100 -18.34 -22.84 0.84
C HIS A 100 -17.75 -21.46 1.11
N ILE A 101 -17.10 -21.28 2.25
CA ILE A 101 -16.51 -20.00 2.65
C ILE A 101 -14.99 -20.11 2.54
N TYR A 102 -14.41 -19.29 1.68
CA TYR A 102 -12.96 -19.18 1.52
C TYR A 102 -12.50 -17.77 1.87
N PHE A 103 -11.29 -17.67 2.43
CA PHE A 103 -10.61 -16.39 2.61
C PHE A 103 -9.19 -16.47 2.08
N LYS A 104 -8.77 -15.41 1.37
CA LYS A 104 -7.39 -15.22 0.92
C LYS A 104 -6.58 -14.66 2.07
N ASN A 105 -5.65 -15.46 2.60
CA ASN A 105 -4.99 -15.13 3.86
C ASN A 105 -3.75 -14.24 3.64
N GLU A 106 -3.96 -12.95 3.38
CA GLU A 106 -2.88 -11.96 3.25
C GLU A 106 -2.14 -11.65 4.57
N SER A 107 -2.58 -12.22 5.70
CA SER A 107 -1.91 -12.01 6.99
C SER A 107 -0.56 -12.73 7.10
N VAL A 108 -0.24 -13.64 6.18
CA VAL A 108 1.06 -14.34 6.16
C VAL A 108 2.21 -13.48 5.64
N SER A 109 1.91 -12.29 5.10
CA SER A 109 2.91 -11.28 4.75
C SER A 109 3.78 -10.95 5.98
N PRO A 110 5.09 -10.64 5.83
CA PRO A 110 5.98 -10.23 6.93
C PRO A 110 5.43 -9.06 7.76
N ILE A 111 4.58 -8.22 7.17
CA ILE A 111 3.96 -7.05 7.82
C ILE A 111 2.54 -7.35 8.34
N GLY A 112 2.03 -8.55 8.05
CA GLY A 112 0.72 -9.04 8.48
C GLY A 112 -0.45 -8.44 7.70
N SER A 113 -0.23 -7.95 6.47
CA SER A 113 -1.29 -7.43 5.61
C SER A 113 -0.88 -7.33 4.14
N HIS A 114 -1.86 -7.12 3.26
CA HIS A 114 -1.68 -6.93 1.81
C HIS A 114 -0.88 -5.67 1.44
N LYS A 115 -0.71 -4.70 2.34
CA LYS A 115 -0.09 -3.39 2.06
C LYS A 115 1.35 -3.48 1.54
N LEU A 116 2.04 -4.58 1.82
CA LEU A 116 3.37 -4.82 1.30
C LEU A 116 3.38 -4.96 -0.24
N ASN A 117 2.27 -5.44 -0.83
CA ASN A 117 2.14 -5.64 -2.26
C ASN A 117 2.36 -4.32 -3.04
N SER A 118 1.65 -3.26 -2.67
CA SER A 118 1.83 -1.94 -3.30
C SER A 118 3.09 -1.22 -2.82
N ALA A 119 3.50 -1.39 -1.56
CA ALA A 119 4.69 -0.73 -1.02
C ALA A 119 5.98 -1.14 -1.76
N LEU A 120 6.13 -2.42 -2.14
CA LEU A 120 7.27 -2.90 -2.92
C LEU A 120 7.34 -2.23 -4.29
N ALA A 121 6.22 -2.18 -5.02
CA ALA A 121 6.18 -1.53 -6.33
C ALA A 121 6.51 -0.03 -6.24
N GLN A 122 5.94 0.68 -5.26
CA GLN A 122 6.20 2.11 -5.09
C GLN A 122 7.66 2.39 -4.74
N ALA A 123 8.26 1.63 -3.81
CA ALA A 123 9.67 1.76 -3.48
C ALA A 123 10.58 1.41 -4.67
N TYR A 124 10.23 0.39 -5.46
CA TYR A 124 10.94 0.03 -6.67
C TYR A 124 10.97 1.18 -7.69
N TYR A 125 9.82 1.77 -8.04
CA TYR A 125 9.80 2.86 -9.02
C TYR A 125 10.53 4.11 -8.54
N CYS A 126 10.39 4.48 -7.25
CA CYS A 126 11.21 5.54 -6.67
C CYS A 126 12.71 5.23 -6.83
N LYS A 127 13.14 4.00 -6.55
CA LYS A 127 14.55 3.59 -6.70
C LYS A 127 15.03 3.68 -8.14
N GLN A 128 14.21 3.24 -9.11
CA GLN A 128 14.55 3.31 -10.55
C GLN A 128 14.72 4.75 -11.03
N GLU A 129 13.92 5.68 -10.49
CA GLU A 129 14.00 7.11 -10.79
C GLU A 129 15.13 7.83 -10.01
N GLY A 130 15.99 7.09 -9.31
CA GLY A 130 17.14 7.64 -8.60
C GLY A 130 16.81 8.32 -7.27
N VAL A 131 15.57 8.19 -6.78
CA VAL A 131 15.18 8.67 -5.46
C VAL A 131 15.99 7.93 -4.40
N THR A 132 16.49 8.66 -3.40
CA THR A 132 17.27 8.09 -2.29
C THR A 132 16.45 7.96 -1.01
N ASN A 133 15.35 8.70 -0.91
CA ASN A 133 14.57 8.82 0.31
C ASN A 133 13.07 8.98 0.00
N ILE A 134 12.23 8.26 0.75
CA ILE A 134 10.77 8.25 0.59
C ILE A 134 10.08 8.58 1.91
N THR A 135 8.96 9.30 1.82
CA THR A 135 8.16 9.70 2.97
C THR A 135 6.73 9.22 2.88
N THR A 136 6.14 8.91 4.02
CA THR A 136 4.74 8.51 4.07
C THR A 136 4.08 8.89 5.38
N GLU A 137 2.76 8.85 5.40
CA GLU A 137 2.00 9.01 6.62
C GLU A 137 1.50 7.68 7.15
N THR A 138 1.23 7.60 8.45
CA THR A 138 0.52 6.45 8.96
C THR A 138 -0.30 6.78 10.20
N GLY A 139 -1.31 5.96 10.45
CA GLY A 139 -2.20 6.10 11.59
C GLY A 139 -1.85 4.98 12.55
N ALA A 140 -2.55 3.85 12.41
CA ALA A 140 -2.26 2.65 13.18
C ALA A 140 -0.86 2.05 12.93
N GLY A 141 -0.20 2.35 11.81
CA GLY A 141 1.17 1.93 11.52
C GLY A 141 1.33 0.77 10.54
N GLN A 142 0.25 0.18 10.01
CA GLN A 142 0.38 -0.93 9.04
C GLN A 142 1.03 -0.48 7.72
N TRP A 143 0.59 0.67 7.17
CA TRP A 143 1.15 1.22 5.93
C TRP A 143 2.59 1.69 6.12
N GLY A 144 2.88 2.41 7.20
CA GLY A 144 4.25 2.83 7.51
C GLY A 144 5.19 1.64 7.66
N ALA A 145 4.76 0.55 8.29
CA ALA A 145 5.56 -0.69 8.38
C ALA A 145 5.81 -1.34 7.02
N ALA A 146 4.81 -1.39 6.15
CA ALA A 146 4.94 -1.93 4.79
C ALA A 146 5.95 -1.13 3.96
N LEU A 147 5.83 0.19 3.97
CA LEU A 147 6.76 1.05 3.23
C LEU A 147 8.16 1.06 3.84
N SER A 148 8.30 0.99 5.17
CA SER A 148 9.61 0.89 5.83
C SER A 148 10.35 -0.39 5.41
N TYR A 149 9.64 -1.52 5.33
CA TYR A 149 10.20 -2.76 4.81
C TYR A 149 10.61 -2.62 3.35
N ALA A 150 9.73 -2.11 2.50
CA ALA A 150 10.01 -1.94 1.07
C ALA A 150 11.20 -0.99 0.82
N ALA A 151 11.27 0.12 1.56
CA ALA A 151 12.41 1.04 1.52
C ALA A 151 13.72 0.31 1.85
N LYS A 152 13.73 -0.50 2.92
CA LYS A 152 14.91 -1.26 3.33
C LYS A 152 15.35 -2.26 2.25
N VAL A 153 14.41 -2.94 1.60
CA VAL A 153 14.68 -3.89 0.50
C VAL A 153 15.38 -3.20 -0.67
N PHE A 154 14.90 -2.01 -1.08
CA PHE A 154 15.46 -1.27 -2.22
C PHE A 154 16.57 -0.26 -1.86
N GLY A 155 17.03 -0.28 -0.60
CA GLY A 155 18.11 0.60 -0.14
C GLY A 155 17.74 2.09 -0.11
N LEU A 156 16.49 2.40 0.18
CA LEU A 156 15.95 3.76 0.35
C LEU A 156 15.87 4.15 1.82
N GLU A 157 16.07 5.42 2.12
CA GLU A 157 15.74 5.98 3.43
C GLU A 157 14.23 6.20 3.55
N ALA A 158 13.63 5.91 4.72
CA ALA A 158 12.20 6.08 4.94
C ALA A 158 11.91 7.04 6.10
N ALA A 159 11.09 8.07 5.86
CA ALA A 159 10.54 8.94 6.88
C ALA A 159 9.02 8.76 7.02
N VAL A 160 8.56 8.28 8.17
CA VAL A 160 7.15 8.00 8.44
C VAL A 160 6.58 9.01 9.44
N TYR A 161 5.53 9.73 9.02
CA TYR A 161 4.77 10.64 9.86
C TYR A 161 3.56 9.93 10.45
N GLN A 162 3.66 9.52 11.72
CA GLN A 162 2.59 8.77 12.39
C GLN A 162 1.67 9.70 13.20
N VAL A 163 0.35 9.53 13.13
CA VAL A 163 -0.60 10.31 13.96
C VAL A 163 -0.18 10.25 15.43
N LYS A 164 -0.02 11.40 16.07
CA LYS A 164 0.54 11.53 17.43
C LYS A 164 -0.13 10.62 18.46
N ILE A 165 -1.47 10.58 18.52
CA ILE A 165 -2.15 9.67 19.46
C ILE A 165 -1.87 8.18 19.18
N SER A 166 -1.76 7.80 17.91
CA SER A 166 -1.43 6.41 17.54
C SER A 166 0.03 6.09 17.79
N TYR A 167 0.92 7.05 17.62
CA TYR A 167 2.34 6.93 17.95
C TYR A 167 2.54 6.63 19.44
N GLU A 168 1.77 7.29 20.30
CA GLU A 168 1.78 7.08 21.75
C GLU A 168 1.12 5.75 22.16
N GLN A 169 -0.06 5.45 21.62
CA GLN A 169 -0.85 4.26 22.01
C GLN A 169 -0.37 2.94 21.39
N LYS A 170 0.32 2.98 20.24
CA LYS A 170 0.70 1.78 19.46
C LYS A 170 2.22 1.72 19.23
N PRO A 171 3.03 1.68 20.30
CA PRO A 171 4.49 1.73 20.19
C PRO A 171 5.09 0.55 19.42
N TYR A 172 4.46 -0.64 19.46
CA TYR A 172 4.96 -1.82 18.74
C TYR A 172 5.04 -1.62 17.22
N ARG A 173 4.08 -0.91 16.63
CA ARG A 173 4.09 -0.64 15.19
C ARG A 173 5.19 0.36 14.83
N ARG A 174 5.47 1.32 15.72
CA ARG A 174 6.64 2.20 15.62
C ARG A 174 7.95 1.41 15.68
N SER A 175 8.08 0.48 16.64
CA SER A 175 9.26 -0.36 16.77
C SER A 175 9.52 -1.17 15.50
N ILE A 176 8.49 -1.76 14.89
CA ILE A 176 8.64 -2.48 13.61
C ILE A 176 9.20 -1.57 12.51
N MET A 177 8.66 -0.35 12.35
CA MET A 177 9.16 0.62 11.37
C MET A 177 10.62 0.98 11.63
N GLN A 178 10.99 1.21 12.89
CA GLN A 178 12.36 1.54 13.30
C GLN A 178 13.34 0.37 13.09
N THR A 179 12.90 -0.87 13.28
CA THR A 179 13.72 -2.07 12.98
C THR A 179 14.11 -2.14 11.50
N PHE A 180 13.25 -1.66 10.59
CA PHE A 180 13.57 -1.54 9.17
C PHE A 180 14.36 -0.27 8.82
N GLY A 181 14.74 0.54 9.82
CA GLY A 181 15.57 1.74 9.65
C GLY A 181 14.78 3.02 9.35
N ALA A 182 13.45 3.01 9.46
CA ALA A 182 12.65 4.20 9.20
C ALA A 182 12.68 5.20 10.36
N GLN A 183 12.75 6.49 10.02
CA GLN A 183 12.57 7.59 10.97
C GLN A 183 11.08 7.82 11.20
N VAL A 184 10.58 7.58 12.42
CA VAL A 184 9.15 7.74 12.73
C VAL A 184 8.92 9.00 13.57
N THR A 185 8.21 9.97 13.00
CA THR A 185 7.90 11.26 13.62
C THR A 185 6.41 11.36 13.96
N PRO A 186 6.04 11.71 15.21
CA PRO A 186 4.63 11.96 15.53
C PRO A 186 4.14 13.22 14.80
N SER A 187 2.94 13.16 14.24
CA SER A 187 2.32 14.27 13.50
C SER A 187 1.01 14.71 14.15
N PRO A 188 0.76 16.03 14.28
CA PRO A 188 1.58 17.14 13.77
C PRO A 188 2.92 17.29 14.51
N SER A 189 3.95 17.74 13.77
CA SER A 189 5.34 17.89 14.24
C SER A 189 5.88 19.29 14.00
N MET A 190 6.96 19.66 14.69
CA MET A 190 7.70 20.90 14.40
C MET A 190 8.63 20.78 13.19
N SER A 191 8.70 19.63 12.51
CA SER A 191 9.61 19.42 11.37
C SER A 191 9.06 19.98 10.05
N THR A 192 7.77 20.34 9.98
CA THR A 192 7.16 20.93 8.78
C THR A 192 6.51 22.28 9.08
N ARG A 193 6.44 23.17 8.10
CA ARG A 193 5.72 24.47 8.26
C ARG A 193 4.25 24.26 8.61
N ALA A 194 3.61 23.25 8.01
CA ALA A 194 2.22 22.91 8.30
C ALA A 194 2.04 22.42 9.75
N GLY A 195 2.89 21.51 10.23
CA GLY A 195 2.84 21.02 11.59
C GLY A 195 3.15 22.10 12.62
N LYS A 196 4.15 22.98 12.36
CA LYS A 196 4.43 24.18 13.17
C LYS A 196 3.19 25.05 13.32
N ASN A 197 2.53 25.41 12.22
CA ASN A 197 1.33 26.26 12.26
C ASN A 197 0.21 25.64 13.10
N ILE A 198 -0.02 24.33 12.96
CA ILE A 198 -1.04 23.60 13.72
C ILE A 198 -0.69 23.58 15.22
N LEU A 199 0.56 23.30 15.58
CA LEU A 199 0.99 23.25 16.97
C LEU A 199 1.02 24.62 17.63
N THR A 200 1.36 25.69 16.89
CA THR A 200 1.28 27.07 17.40
C THR A 200 -0.16 27.47 17.70
N ALA A 201 -1.11 27.12 16.83
CA ALA A 201 -2.53 27.42 17.05
C ALA A 201 -3.17 26.52 18.12
N HIS A 202 -2.78 25.24 18.16
CA HIS A 202 -3.35 24.22 19.03
C HIS A 202 -2.26 23.31 19.64
N PRO A 203 -1.58 23.75 20.71
CA PRO A 203 -0.41 23.05 21.27
C PRO A 203 -0.70 21.63 21.80
N ILE A 204 -1.92 21.40 22.29
CA ILE A 204 -2.35 20.12 22.90
C ILE A 204 -3.03 19.17 21.90
N ILE A 205 -3.00 19.50 20.60
CA ILE A 205 -3.69 18.67 19.60
C ILE A 205 -3.06 17.27 19.52
N ARG A 206 -3.92 16.26 19.47
CA ARG A 206 -3.54 14.83 19.47
C ARG A 206 -3.31 14.25 18.07
N GLY A 207 -3.50 15.06 17.03
CA GLY A 207 -3.36 14.70 15.61
C GLY A 207 -4.55 13.88 15.07
N HIS A 208 -4.87 14.07 13.79
CA HIS A 208 -5.79 13.22 13.02
C HIS A 208 -5.27 13.04 11.59
N TRP A 209 -5.89 12.14 10.81
CA TRP A 209 -5.36 11.67 9.54
C TRP A 209 -5.13 12.78 8.51
N GLU A 210 -6.05 13.74 8.37
CA GLU A 210 -5.95 14.81 7.36
C GLU A 210 -4.72 15.72 7.57
N GLN A 211 -4.25 15.87 8.81
CA GLN A 211 -3.10 16.70 9.16
C GLN A 211 -1.75 16.09 8.74
N LEU A 212 -1.76 14.84 8.26
CA LEU A 212 -0.56 14.13 7.82
C LEU A 212 -0.13 14.48 6.39
N SER A 213 -1.03 15.06 5.60
CA SER A 213 -0.89 15.25 4.16
C SER A 213 0.10 16.35 3.74
N ARG A 214 0.64 17.14 4.70
CA ARG A 214 1.54 18.28 4.43
C ARG A 214 2.95 18.03 5.01
N LYS A 215 3.86 17.53 4.17
CA LYS A 215 5.19 17.01 4.53
C LYS A 215 6.35 17.89 3.99
N PRO A 216 7.62 17.67 4.41
CA PRO A 216 8.76 18.46 3.93
C PRO A 216 8.95 18.32 2.42
N SER A 217 9.38 19.40 1.76
CA SER A 217 9.49 19.49 0.29
C SER A 217 10.64 18.70 -0.34
N ASN A 218 11.52 18.09 0.46
CA ASN A 218 12.71 17.37 -0.02
C ASN A 218 12.57 15.84 0.02
N TRP A 219 11.37 15.31 0.31
CA TRP A 219 11.09 13.87 0.34
C TRP A 219 10.01 13.50 -0.67
N HIS A 220 10.24 12.44 -1.45
CA HIS A 220 9.23 11.91 -2.36
C HIS A 220 8.17 11.15 -1.57
N VAL A 221 6.89 11.43 -1.82
CA VAL A 221 5.79 10.84 -1.07
C VAL A 221 5.39 9.52 -1.74
N SER A 222 5.16 8.47 -0.96
CA SER A 222 4.49 7.26 -1.47
C SER A 222 2.98 7.51 -1.56
N LEU A 223 2.29 7.17 -2.64
CA LEU A 223 0.83 7.26 -2.75
C LEU A 223 0.16 6.22 -1.83
N PRO A 224 -0.52 6.59 -0.74
CA PRO A 224 -1.41 5.66 -0.04
C PRO A 224 -2.65 5.33 -0.91
N ILE A 225 -2.94 6.18 -1.91
CA ILE A 225 -4.17 6.18 -2.70
C ILE A 225 -4.04 5.28 -3.96
N ALA A 226 -2.82 4.93 -4.38
CA ALA A 226 -2.58 4.01 -5.51
C ALA A 226 -3.03 2.56 -5.24
N ASN A 227 -3.56 2.26 -4.05
CA ASN A 227 -4.06 0.92 -3.69
C ASN A 227 -5.26 0.46 -4.54
N THR A 228 -5.89 1.32 -5.34
CA THR A 228 -7.00 0.93 -6.23
C THR A 228 -6.58 -0.07 -7.31
N HIS A 229 -5.37 0.06 -7.87
CA HIS A 229 -4.85 -0.83 -8.91
C HIS A 229 -4.15 -2.08 -8.33
N TRP A 230 -3.42 -1.93 -7.22
CA TRP A 230 -2.51 -2.98 -6.72
C TRP A 230 -3.12 -3.93 -5.69
N ASP A 231 -4.11 -3.50 -4.90
CA ASP A 231 -4.69 -4.32 -3.83
C ASP A 231 -5.86 -5.20 -4.28
N ARG A 232 -6.55 -4.86 -5.38
CA ARG A 232 -7.84 -5.47 -5.70
C ARG A 232 -7.76 -6.83 -6.40
N TYR A 233 -6.67 -7.16 -7.08
CA TYR A 233 -6.68 -8.27 -8.04
C TYR A 233 -5.56 -9.31 -7.91
N SER A 234 -4.73 -9.23 -6.87
CA SER A 234 -3.88 -10.38 -6.47
C SER A 234 -4.69 -11.57 -5.89
N ALA A 235 -6.03 -11.44 -5.87
CA ALA A 235 -7.02 -12.39 -5.38
C ALA A 235 -8.00 -12.93 -6.45
N THR A 236 -7.94 -12.51 -7.72
CA THR A 236 -8.75 -13.11 -8.78
C THR A 236 -8.05 -14.33 -9.37
N LEU A 237 -8.25 -15.47 -8.71
CA LEU A 237 -8.33 -16.74 -9.44
C LEU A 237 -9.55 -16.66 -10.36
N PRO A 238 -9.45 -17.03 -11.65
CA PRO A 238 -10.62 -17.22 -12.50
C PRO A 238 -11.39 -18.43 -11.98
N CYS A 239 -12.27 -18.22 -11.02
CA CYS A 239 -13.24 -19.22 -10.58
C CYS A 239 -14.47 -19.15 -11.50
N ILE A 240 -14.28 -19.41 -12.80
CA ILE A 240 -15.37 -19.71 -13.75
C ILE A 240 -14.85 -20.74 -14.76
N LYS A 241 -15.11 -22.02 -14.46
CA LYS A 241 -15.62 -23.07 -15.36
C LYS A 241 -15.63 -24.41 -14.61
N GLN A 242 -16.72 -24.64 -13.89
CA GLN A 242 -17.42 -25.92 -13.92
C GLN A 242 -18.81 -25.63 -14.46
#